data_AF-V6JF38-F1
#
_entry.id   AF-V6JF38-F1
#
_cell.length_a   1.000
_cell.length_b   1.000
_cell.length_c   1.000
_cell.angle_alpha   90.00
_cell.angle_beta   90.00
_cell.angle_gamma   90.00
#
_symmetry.space_group_name_H-M   'P 1'
#
loop_
_entity.id
_entity.type
_entity.pdbx_description
1 polymer ?
#
loop_
_entity_poly.entity_id
_entity_poly.type
_entity_poly.pdbx_seq_one_letter_code
_entity_poly.pdbx_strand_id
1 'polypeptide(L)'
;MDLDSLAPDWAEQAAPGPTSTDVEFDFSDHALTGLRNADMAVLPPGSTGTFSECALEQNYGVALAAHDIRPGRLLCDITSDNRVALLRVTDVQHDAVGTPDQVTFDAVVWVRPHKN
;
A
#
# COMPACT_ATOMS: atom_id res chain seq x y z
N MET A 1 -3.29 2.29 -6.65
CA MET A 1 -4.45 1.79 -5.90
C MET A 1 -5.09 2.94 -5.14
N ASP A 2 -6.38 3.18 -5.36
CA ASP A 2 -7.20 4.16 -4.62
C ASP A 2 -7.90 3.43 -3.47
N LEU A 3 -7.44 3.68 -2.24
CA LEU A 3 -7.90 3.07 -1.00
C LEU A 3 -9.15 3.77 -0.41
N ASP A 4 -9.52 4.92 -0.97
CA ASP A 4 -10.70 5.68 -0.58
C ASP A 4 -11.96 5.22 -1.35
N SER A 5 -11.78 4.55 -2.48
CA SER A 5 -12.84 4.01 -3.32
C SER A 5 -13.82 3.09 -2.57
N LEU A 6 -15.11 3.30 -2.84
CA LEU A 6 -16.20 2.41 -2.40
C LEU A 6 -16.63 1.42 -3.51
N ALA A 7 -15.91 1.40 -4.63
CA ALA A 7 -16.20 0.47 -5.72
C ALA A 7 -16.02 -0.98 -5.24
N PRO A 8 -16.94 -1.89 -5.61
CA PRO A 8 -16.82 -3.29 -5.23
C PRO A 8 -15.66 -4.02 -5.94
N ASP A 9 -15.15 -3.44 -7.02
CA ASP A 9 -14.07 -3.96 -7.84
C ASP A 9 -12.85 -3.03 -7.85
N TRP A 10 -11.78 -3.49 -7.22
CA TRP A 10 -10.47 -2.84 -7.25
C TRP A 10 -9.75 -3.37 -8.49
N ALA A 11 -10.12 -2.84 -9.66
CA ALA A 11 -9.61 -3.33 -10.92
C ALA A 11 -8.10 -3.04 -11.10
N GLU A 12 -7.42 -3.96 -11.79
CA GLU A 12 -6.05 -3.77 -12.29
C GLU A 12 -5.99 -2.51 -13.17
N GLN A 13 -5.15 -1.54 -12.81
CA GLN A 13 -4.99 -0.30 -13.57
C GLN A 13 -3.68 -0.34 -14.35
N ALA A 14 -3.78 -0.38 -15.69
CA ALA A 14 -2.65 -0.42 -16.62
C ALA A 14 -2.02 0.96 -16.92
N ALA A 15 -2.56 2.04 -16.35
CA ALA A 15 -2.06 3.40 -16.47
C ALA A 15 -1.77 3.96 -15.06
N PRO A 16 -0.95 5.03 -14.92
CA PRO A 16 -0.78 5.72 -13.64
C PRO A 16 -2.17 5.95 -13.05
N GLY A 17 -2.35 5.55 -11.79
CA GLY A 17 -3.67 5.53 -11.19
C GLY A 17 -4.32 6.93 -11.19
N PRO A 18 -5.66 7.00 -11.03
CA PRO A 18 -6.37 8.28 -10.98
C PRO A 18 -5.81 9.18 -9.88
N THR A 19 -6.20 10.46 -9.87
CA THR A 19 -5.76 11.44 -8.86
C THR A 19 -6.05 11.06 -7.41
N SER A 20 -6.88 10.05 -7.17
CA SER A 20 -7.20 9.44 -5.87
C SER A 20 -6.30 8.23 -5.52
N THR A 21 -5.18 8.05 -6.21
CA THR A 21 -4.26 6.93 -5.91
C THR A 21 -3.49 7.20 -4.63
N ASP A 22 -3.66 6.32 -3.64
CA ASP A 22 -2.94 6.39 -2.37
C ASP A 22 -1.60 5.64 -2.43
N VAL A 23 -1.57 4.47 -3.09
CA VAL A 23 -0.33 3.66 -3.27
C VAL A 23 -0.04 3.41 -4.74
N GLU A 24 1.21 3.61 -5.15
CA GLU A 24 1.71 3.37 -6.50
C GLU A 24 2.86 2.37 -6.51
N PHE A 25 2.95 1.60 -7.60
CA PHE A 25 4.14 0.85 -7.96
C PHE A 25 4.91 1.65 -9.01
N ASP A 26 6.05 2.22 -8.61
CA ASP A 26 6.91 2.98 -9.52
C ASP A 26 7.77 2.02 -10.33
N PHE A 27 7.54 1.96 -11.64
CA PHE A 27 8.30 1.10 -12.56
C PHE A 27 9.74 1.58 -12.82
N SER A 28 10.12 2.79 -12.42
CA SER A 28 11.49 3.29 -12.57
C SER A 28 12.42 2.71 -11.49
N ASP A 29 11.94 2.71 -10.25
CA ASP A 29 12.67 2.22 -9.08
C ASP A 29 12.20 0.81 -8.63
N HIS A 30 11.15 0.28 -9.27
CA HIS A 30 10.46 -0.97 -8.93
C HIS A 30 10.06 -1.03 -7.45
N ALA A 31 9.61 0.10 -6.92
CA ALA A 31 9.30 0.30 -5.51
C ALA A 31 7.82 0.61 -5.31
N LEU A 32 7.31 0.32 -4.11
CA LEU A 32 5.99 0.78 -3.69
C LEU A 32 6.13 2.06 -2.89
N THR A 33 5.29 3.04 -3.19
CA THR A 33 5.31 4.37 -2.57
C THR A 33 3.89 4.85 -2.27
N GLY A 34 3.76 5.71 -1.25
CA GLY A 34 2.56 6.52 -1.07
C GLY A 34 2.54 7.69 -2.06
N LEU A 35 1.35 8.15 -2.45
CA LEU A 35 1.14 9.24 -3.41
C LEU A 35 0.23 10.34 -2.87
N ARG A 36 0.48 11.58 -3.31
CA ARG A 36 -0.49 12.70 -3.33
C ARG A 36 -1.30 12.89 -2.02
N ASN A 37 -0.59 13.11 -0.91
CA ASN A 37 -1.11 13.29 0.46
C ASN A 37 -1.56 12.01 1.16
N ALA A 38 -1.48 10.86 0.50
CA ALA A 38 -1.38 9.60 1.19
C ALA A 38 0.09 9.31 1.53
N ASP A 39 0.30 8.66 2.66
CA ASP A 39 1.62 8.22 3.09
C ASP A 39 1.59 6.74 3.42
N MET A 40 2.65 6.05 2.99
CA MET A 40 2.86 4.64 3.27
C MET A 40 3.92 4.44 4.36
N ALA A 41 3.74 3.40 5.17
CA ALA A 41 4.74 2.88 6.09
C ALA A 41 4.95 1.37 5.87
N VAL A 42 6.17 0.90 6.11
CA VAL A 42 6.50 -0.53 6.09
C VAL A 42 6.56 -1.02 7.54
N LEU A 43 5.65 -1.92 7.91
CA LEU A 43 5.71 -2.50 9.26
C LEU A 43 7.00 -3.34 9.43
N PRO A 44 7.50 -3.53 10.65
CA PRO A 44 8.62 -4.44 10.87
C PRO A 44 8.23 -5.90 10.57
N PRO A 45 9.21 -6.81 10.38
CA PRO A 45 8.94 -8.25 10.35
C PRO A 45 8.31 -8.72 11.68
N GLY A 46 7.33 -9.62 11.60
CA GLY A 46 6.64 -10.17 12.76
C GLY A 46 5.43 -9.36 13.25
N SER A 47 5.17 -8.19 12.67
CA SER A 47 3.92 -7.45 12.90
C SER A 47 2.69 -8.25 12.48
N THR A 48 1.57 -7.96 13.15
CA THR A 48 0.29 -8.64 12.88
C THR A 48 -0.62 -7.90 11.91
N GLY A 49 -0.35 -6.62 11.65
CA GLY A 49 -1.12 -5.80 10.71
C GLY A 49 -2.46 -5.33 11.28
N THR A 50 -2.50 -4.96 12.54
CA THR A 50 -3.73 -4.46 13.17
C THR A 50 -3.97 -2.98 12.85
N PHE A 51 -5.22 -2.53 12.99
CA PHE A 51 -5.56 -1.11 12.91
C PHE A 51 -4.66 -0.26 13.81
N SER A 52 -4.41 -0.69 15.06
CA SER A 52 -3.59 0.09 15.99
C SER A 52 -2.12 0.16 15.59
N GLU A 53 -1.55 -0.92 15.03
CA GLU A 53 -0.19 -0.89 14.48
C GLU A 53 -0.10 0.15 13.36
N CYS A 54 -1.03 0.13 12.40
CA CYS A 54 -1.03 1.11 11.31
C CYS A 54 -1.33 2.54 11.79
N ALA A 55 -2.34 2.72 12.64
CA ALA A 55 -2.77 4.05 13.07
C ALA A 55 -1.76 4.76 13.99
N LEU A 56 -0.87 4.01 14.66
CA LEU A 56 0.13 4.53 15.60
C LEU A 56 1.56 4.45 15.07
N GLU A 57 1.77 3.89 13.88
CA GLU A 57 3.06 3.88 13.21
C GLU A 57 3.56 5.33 13.01
N GLN A 58 4.86 5.54 13.20
CA GLN A 58 5.49 6.86 13.16
C GLN A 58 6.33 7.06 11.91
N ASN A 59 6.71 5.97 11.23
CA ASN A 59 7.61 6.02 10.09
C ASN A 59 6.87 5.99 8.74
N TYR A 60 5.93 6.93 8.59
CA TYR A 60 5.23 7.19 7.32
C TYR A 60 6.08 8.03 6.37
N GLY A 61 5.81 7.92 5.07
CA GLY A 61 6.57 8.60 4.00
C GLY A 61 7.77 7.80 3.50
N VAL A 62 7.76 6.49 3.70
CA VAL A 62 8.82 5.57 3.23
C VAL A 62 8.39 4.79 2.01
N ALA A 63 9.37 4.38 1.20
CA ALA A 63 9.17 3.45 0.08
C ALA A 63 9.50 2.01 0.50
N LEU A 64 8.79 1.03 -0.04
CA LEU A 64 9.22 -0.36 -0.01
C LEU A 64 10.04 -0.64 -1.27
N ALA A 65 11.35 -0.77 -1.11
CA ALA A 65 12.28 -1.01 -2.22
C ALA A 65 12.05 -2.38 -2.87
N ALA A 66 12.35 -2.47 -4.17
CA ALA A 66 12.17 -3.67 -5.00
C ALA A 66 12.60 -4.98 -4.34
N HIS A 67 13.82 -5.03 -3.81
CA HIS A 67 14.40 -6.23 -3.19
C HIS A 67 13.68 -6.69 -1.92
N ASP A 68 12.87 -5.82 -1.31
CA ASP A 68 12.10 -6.12 -0.12
C ASP A 68 10.63 -6.48 -0.41
N ILE A 69 10.17 -6.32 -1.65
CA ILE A 69 8.82 -6.70 -2.08
C ILE A 69 8.73 -8.22 -2.16
N ARG A 70 7.99 -8.82 -1.23
CA ARG A 70 7.80 -10.27 -1.13
C ARG A 70 6.49 -10.63 -0.44
N PRO A 71 5.90 -11.81 -0.73
CA PRO A 71 4.70 -12.27 -0.05
C PRO A 71 4.83 -12.24 1.48
N GLY A 72 3.77 -11.77 2.15
CA GLY A 72 3.72 -11.59 3.60
C GLY A 72 4.27 -10.25 4.10
N ARG A 73 4.87 -9.42 3.24
CA ARG A 73 5.24 -8.06 3.62
C ARG A 73 3.98 -7.24 3.89
N LEU A 74 3.92 -6.66 5.09
CA LEU A 74 2.84 -5.78 5.53
C LEU A 74 3.25 -4.32 5.38
N LEU A 75 2.33 -3.54 4.82
CA LEU A 75 2.40 -2.10 4.62
C LEU A 75 1.18 -1.48 5.26
N CYS A 76 1.35 -0.27 5.79
CA CYS A 76 0.25 0.57 6.22
C CYS A 76 0.17 1.79 5.32
N ASP A 77 -1.04 2.32 5.15
CA ASP A 77 -1.26 3.55 4.42
C ASP A 77 -2.24 4.44 5.20
N ILE A 78 -1.95 5.74 5.25
CA ILE A 78 -2.93 6.75 5.60
C ILE A 78 -3.39 7.40 4.31
N THR A 79 -4.65 7.17 3.96
CA THR A 79 -5.22 7.62 2.68
C THR A 79 -5.44 9.13 2.66
N SER A 80 -5.72 9.66 1.47
CA SER A 80 -6.05 11.07 1.30
C SER A 80 -7.31 11.52 2.07
N ASP A 81 -8.30 10.64 2.25
CA ASP A 81 -9.48 10.85 3.12
C ASP A 81 -9.21 10.52 4.61
N ASN A 82 -7.93 10.39 5.00
CA ASN A 82 -7.50 10.13 6.38
C ASN A 82 -8.01 8.79 6.95
N ARG A 83 -8.28 7.80 6.09
CA ARG A 83 -8.54 6.42 6.49
C ARG A 83 -7.22 5.74 6.84
N VAL A 84 -7.32 4.61 7.54
CA VAL A 84 -6.16 3.77 7.83
C VAL A 84 -6.32 2.50 7.02
N ALA A 85 -5.29 2.09 6.30
CA ALA A 85 -5.30 0.85 5.54
C ALA A 85 -4.12 -0.05 5.90
N LEU A 86 -4.35 -1.35 5.78
CA LEU A 86 -3.32 -2.38 5.76
C LEU A 86 -3.31 -3.01 4.37
N LEU A 87 -2.11 -3.10 3.80
CA LEU A 87 -1.86 -3.87 2.58
C LEU A 87 -0.92 -5.03 2.92
N ARG A 88 -1.32 -6.24 2.55
CA ARG A 88 -0.48 -7.43 2.64
C ARG A 88 -0.14 -7.90 1.24
N VAL A 89 1.15 -7.93 0.92
CA VAL A 89 1.62 -8.53 -0.33
C VAL A 89 1.26 -10.02 -0.32
N THR A 90 0.51 -10.49 -1.31
CA THR A 90 0.15 -11.90 -1.47
C THR A 90 0.94 -12.58 -2.57
N ASP A 91 1.28 -11.84 -3.63
CA ASP A 91 2.05 -12.34 -4.76
C ASP A 91 2.91 -11.23 -5.40
N VAL A 92 4.02 -11.63 -6.02
CA VAL A 92 4.96 -10.74 -6.72
C VAL A 92 5.40 -11.42 -8.01
N GLN A 93 4.97 -10.87 -9.14
CA GLN A 93 5.48 -11.29 -10.44
C GLN A 93 6.75 -10.50 -10.78
N HIS A 94 7.60 -11.13 -11.57
CA HIS A 94 8.87 -10.56 -11.98
C HIS A 94 8.99 -10.65 -13.50
N ASP A 95 9.61 -9.64 -14.08
CA ASP A 95 9.93 -9.59 -15.50
C ASP A 95 11.02 -10.60 -15.90
N ALA A 96 11.40 -10.60 -17.18
CA ALA A 96 12.40 -11.51 -17.72
C ALA A 96 13.81 -11.35 -17.13
N VAL A 97 14.11 -10.22 -16.46
CA VAL A 97 15.40 -9.96 -15.82
C VAL A 97 15.35 -10.11 -14.29
N GLY A 98 14.19 -10.51 -13.76
CA GLY A 98 14.01 -10.82 -12.34
C GLY A 98 13.65 -9.61 -11.48
N THR A 99 13.16 -8.52 -12.07
CA THR A 99 12.71 -7.32 -11.34
C THR A 99 11.20 -7.39 -11.12
N PRO A 100 10.67 -6.99 -9.95
CA PRO A 100 9.23 -6.94 -9.76
C PRO A 100 8.56 -6.06 -10.82
N ASP A 101 7.51 -6.57 -11.45
CA ASP A 101 6.72 -5.82 -12.46
C ASP A 101 5.22 -5.82 -12.13
N GLN A 102 4.78 -6.70 -11.23
CA GLN A 102 3.43 -6.70 -10.70
C GLN A 102 3.42 -7.15 -9.23
N VAL A 103 2.64 -6.47 -8.41
CA VAL A 103 2.46 -6.80 -6.99
C VAL A 103 0.97 -6.93 -6.70
N THR A 104 0.58 -8.04 -6.06
CA THR A 104 -0.80 -8.29 -5.63
C THR A 104 -0.92 -8.12 -4.12
N PHE A 105 -2.03 -7.53 -3.67
CA PHE A 105 -2.30 -7.27 -2.26
C PHE A 105 -3.66 -7.81 -1.82
N ASP A 106 -3.72 -8.26 -0.57
CA ASP A 106 -4.95 -8.19 0.22
C ASP A 106 -4.97 -6.83 0.94
N ALA A 107 -6.11 -6.14 0.89
CA ALA A 107 -6.29 -4.83 1.52
C ALA A 107 -7.40 -4.85 2.57
N VAL A 108 -7.16 -4.17 3.68
CA VAL A 108 -8.19 -3.86 4.70
C VAL A 108 -8.15 -2.36 4.96
N VAL A 109 -9.28 -1.68 4.82
CA VAL A 109 -9.41 -0.24 5.06
C VAL A 109 -10.36 -0.02 6.23
N TRP A 110 -9.91 0.77 7.20
CA TRP A 110 -10.67 1.17 8.38
C TRP A 110 -11.03 2.64 8.32
N VAL A 111 -12.31 2.93 8.56
CA VAL A 111 -12.77 4.29 8.84
C VAL A 111 -12.47 4.60 10.30
N ARG A 112 -11.72 5.68 10.56
CA ARG A 112 -11.50 6.11 11.95
C ARG A 112 -12.85 6.50 12.56
N PRO A 113 -13.21 6.00 13.76
CA PRO A 113 -14.39 6.50 14.44
C PRO A 113 -14.25 8.01 14.67
N HIS A 114 -15.24 8.80 14.25
CA HIS A 114 -15.30 10.20 14.64
C HIS A 114 -15.28 10.28 16.17
N LYS A 115 -14.32 11.00 16.74
CA LYS A 115 -14.41 11.44 18.13
C LYS A 115 -15.50 12.51 18.17
N ASN A 116 -16.67 12.15 18.70
CA ASN A 116 -17.67 13.11 19.15
C ASN A 116 -17.14 13.91 20.33
#